data_AF-A0A9X2LJC9-F1
#
_entry.id   AF-A0A9X2LJC9-F1
#
_cell.length_a   1.000
_cell.length_b   1.000
_cell.length_c   1.000
_cell.angle_alpha   90.00
_cell.angle_beta   90.00
_cell.angle_gamma   90.00
#
_symmetry.space_group_name_H-M   'P 1'
#
loop_
_entity.id
_entity.type
_entity.pdbx_description
1 polymer ?
#
loop_
_entity_poly.entity_id
_entity_poly.type
_entity_poly.pdbx_seq_one_letter_code
_entity_poly.pdbx_strand_id
1 'polypeptide(L)' 'MSEQNCTAPQPISLMASGELRDALTAIEEGKAPAAIAALMAIDPVSWQAIEQRLKAVVGSDLRTLLFQSREAGWVASTIV' A
#
# COMPACT_ATOMS: atom_id res chain seq x y z
N MET A 1 -3.84 17.92 32.74
CA MET A 1 -3.36 18.29 31.39
C MET A 1 -3.00 17.00 30.70
N SER A 2 -3.89 16.48 29.85
CA SER A 2 -3.60 15.27 29.07
C SER A 2 -2.67 15.68 27.94
N GLU A 3 -1.38 15.42 28.11
CA GLU A 3 -0.40 15.48 27.03
C GLU A 3 -0.80 14.40 26.02
N GLN A 4 -1.62 14.79 25.05
CA GLN A 4 -1.87 13.99 23.87
C GLN A 4 -0.54 13.91 23.15
N ASN A 5 0.18 12.81 23.40
CA ASN A 5 1.38 12.43 22.68
C ASN A 5 0.93 12.16 21.23
N CYS A 6 0.81 13.24 20.46
CA CYS A 6 0.47 13.21 19.05
C CYS A 6 1.69 12.58 18.38
N THR A 7 1.74 11.25 18.33
CA THR A 7 2.73 10.50 17.58
C THR A 7 2.64 10.99 16.15
N ALA A 8 3.51 11.94 15.79
CA ALA A 8 3.52 12.52 14.46
C ALA A 8 3.64 11.35 13.47
N PRO A 9 2.73 11.26 12.47
CA PRO A 9 2.77 10.18 11.52
C PRO A 9 4.16 10.19 10.88
N GLN A 10 4.83 9.04 10.94
CA GLN A 10 6.14 8.86 10.30
C GLN A 10 5.99 9.26 8.83
N PRO A 11 6.84 10.16 8.29
CA PRO A 11 6.66 10.64 6.93
C PRO A 11 6.85 9.49 5.95
N ILE A 12 5.84 9.20 5.14
CA ILE A 12 5.96 8.29 4.00
C ILE A 12 6.74 9.05 2.92
N SER A 13 7.86 8.50 2.46
CA SER A 13 8.60 9.10 1.37
C SER A 13 7.75 9.14 0.09
N LEU A 14 7.87 10.22 -0.69
CA LEU A 14 7.21 10.31 -1.99
C LEU A 14 7.63 9.16 -2.92
N MET A 15 8.89 8.71 -2.81
CA MET A 15 9.39 7.53 -3.53
C MET A 15 8.61 6.28 -3.12
N ALA A 16 8.51 5.98 -1.83
CA ALA A 16 7.77 4.82 -1.34
C ALA A 16 6.28 4.86 -1.72
N SER A 17 5.70 6.06 -1.80
CA SER A 17 4.32 6.25 -2.27
C SER A 17 4.17 5.93 -3.76
N GLY A 18 5.17 6.30 -4.56
CA GLY A 18 5.26 5.96 -5.99
C GLY A 18 5.45 4.47 -6.21
N GLU A 19 6.39 3.85 -5.50
CA GLU A 19 6.65 2.41 -5.56
C GLU A 19 5.42 1.59 -5.11
N LEU A 20 4.69 2.04 -4.08
CA LEU A 20 3.46 1.38 -3.66
C LEU A 20 2.39 1.45 -4.75
N ARG A 21 2.23 2.60 -5.40
CA ARG A 21 1.30 2.75 -6.53
C ARG A 21 1.68 1.84 -7.69
N ASP A 22 2.96 1.82 -8.05
CA ASP A 22 3.47 0.97 -9.13
C ASP A 22 3.22 -0.52 -8.82
N ALA A 23 3.46 -0.92 -7.58
CA ALA A 23 3.15 -2.27 -7.12
C ALA A 23 1.66 -2.62 -7.28
N LEU A 24 0.75 -1.70 -6.93
CA LEU A 24 -0.69 -1.91 -7.08
C LEU A 24 -1.09 -2.02 -8.55
N THR A 25 -0.60 -1.12 -9.40
CA THR A 25 -0.85 -1.17 -10.85
C THR A 25 -0.29 -2.45 -11.47
N ALA A 26 0.91 -2.89 -11.09
CA ALA A 26 1.49 -4.14 -11.55
C ALA A 26 0.68 -5.38 -11.09
N ILE A 27 0.06 -5.33 -9.90
CA ILE A 27 -0.88 -6.38 -9.43
C ILE A 27 -2.14 -6.40 -10.28
N GLU A 28 -2.71 -5.25 -10.59
CA GLU A 28 -3.89 -5.13 -11.46
C GLU A 28 -3.61 -5.63 -12.88
N GLU A 29 -2.43 -5.33 -13.44
CA GLU A 29 -2.00 -5.79 -14.75
C GLU A 29 -1.54 -7.26 -14.77
N GLY A 30 -1.55 -7.96 -13.63
CA GLY A 30 -1.06 -9.34 -13.52
C GLY A 30 0.47 -9.49 -13.65
N LYS A 31 1.23 -8.40 -13.59
CA LYS A 31 2.69 -8.34 -13.67
C LYS A 31 3.33 -8.60 -12.31
N ALA A 32 3.15 -9.80 -11.77
CA ALA A 32 3.66 -10.19 -10.45
C ALA A 32 5.16 -9.87 -10.21
N PRO A 33 6.08 -10.06 -11.18
CA PRO A 33 7.50 -9.73 -10.96
C PRO A 33 7.74 -8.23 -10.77
N ALA A 34 7.01 -7.37 -11.49
CA ALA A 34 7.11 -5.91 -11.36
C ALA A 34 6.53 -5.45 -10.01
N ALA A 35 5.42 -6.04 -9.59
CA ALA A 35 4.85 -5.77 -8.27
C ALA A 35 5.83 -6.10 -7.14
N ILE A 36 6.50 -7.26 -7.20
CA ILE A 36 7.48 -7.66 -6.20
C ILE A 36 8.70 -6.71 -6.22
N ALA A 37 9.17 -6.30 -7.40
CA ALA A 37 10.29 -5.37 -7.52
C ALA A 37 9.99 -4.02 -6.88
N ALA A 38 8.81 -3.45 -7.15
CA ALA A 38 8.36 -2.20 -6.57
C ALA A 38 8.16 -2.31 -5.04
N LEU A 39 7.61 -3.43 -4.55
CA LEU A 39 7.49 -3.67 -3.10
C LEU A 39 8.86 -3.77 -2.41
N MET A 40 9.87 -4.37 -3.08
CA MET A 40 11.23 -4.45 -2.55
C MET A 40 11.97 -3.11 -2.55
N ALA A 41 11.57 -2.16 -3.40
CA ALA A 41 12.14 -0.82 -3.44
C ALA A 41 11.67 0.07 -2.28
N ILE A 42 10.60 -0.32 -1.56
CA ILE A 42 10.08 0.40 -0.41
C ILE A 42 10.97 0.14 0.82
N ASP A 43 11.50 1.22 1.39
CA ASP A 43 12.29 1.19 2.63
C ASP A 43 11.45 0.75 3.85
N PRO A 44 12.01 -0.01 4.82
CA PRO A 44 11.32 -0.49 6.02
C PRO A 44 10.64 0.59 6.87
N VAL A 45 11.17 1.82 6.95
CA VAL A 45 10.53 2.93 7.68
C VAL A 45 9.25 3.36 6.97
N SER A 46 9.31 3.44 5.63
CA SER A 46 8.13 3.75 4.82
C SER A 46 7.09 2.63 4.90
N TRP A 47 7.51 1.36 4.99
CA TRP A 47 6.61 0.24 5.21
C TRP A 47 5.76 0.41 6.48
N GLN A 48 6.41 0.68 7.61
CA GLN A 48 5.70 0.89 8.87
C GLN A 48 4.77 2.11 8.83
N ALA A 49 5.21 3.19 8.19
CA ALA A 49 4.40 4.39 8.03
C ALA A 49 3.13 4.13 7.20
N ILE A 50 3.26 3.35 6.12
CA ILE A 50 2.14 2.92 5.27
C ILE A 50 1.18 2.05 6.08
N GLU A 51 1.66 1.04 6.82
CA GLU A 51 0.81 0.17 7.64
C GLU A 51 0.04 0.95 8.72
N GLN A 52 0.72 1.86 9.43
CA GLN A 52 0.06 2.70 10.44
C GLN A 52 -1.03 3.56 9.83
N ARG A 53 -0.77 4.16 8.66
CA ARG A 53 -1.74 5.00 7.98
C ARG A 53 -2.90 4.20 7.41
N LEU A 54 -2.63 3.01 6.89
CA LEU A 54 -3.67 2.11 6.39
C LEU A 54 -4.60 1.66 7.52
N LYS A 55 -4.03 1.30 8.67
CA LYS A 55 -4.80 0.98 9.87
C LYS A 55 -5.60 2.17 10.39
N ALA A 56 -5.04 3.38 10.33
CA ALA A 56 -5.73 4.59 10.77
C ALA A 56 -6.88 5.04 9.85
N VAL A 57 -6.70 4.90 8.52
CA VAL A 57 -7.66 5.41 7.52
C VAL A 57 -8.67 4.36 7.08
N VAL A 58 -8.20 3.14 6.83
CA VAL A 58 -8.99 2.04 6.25
C VAL A 58 -9.38 1.02 7.32
N GLY A 59 -8.67 0.98 8.45
CA GLY A 59 -8.86 -0.06 9.46
C GLY A 59 -8.42 -1.44 8.97
N SER A 60 -7.60 -1.50 7.92
CA SER A 60 -7.21 -2.73 7.25
C SER A 60 -5.69 -2.81 7.10
N ASP A 61 -5.19 -4.03 6.95
CA ASP A 61 -3.79 -4.34 6.76
C ASP A 61 -3.40 -4.31 5.29
N LEU A 62 -2.14 -4.00 5.02
CA LEU A 62 -1.62 -3.89 3.65
C LEU A 62 -1.82 -5.18 2.85
N ARG A 63 -1.64 -6.34 3.48
CA ARG A 63 -1.88 -7.64 2.80
C ARG A 63 -3.30 -7.76 2.29
N THR A 64 -4.28 -7.30 3.08
CA THR A 64 -5.69 -7.30 2.69
C THR A 64 -5.90 -6.39 1.49
N LEU A 65 -5.26 -5.23 1.46
CA LEU A 65 -5.30 -4.31 0.32
C LEU A 65 -4.71 -4.97 -0.94
N LEU A 66 -3.53 -5.57 -0.85
CA LEU A 66 -2.89 -6.25 -1.99
C LEU A 66 -3.74 -7.43 -2.52
N PHE A 67 -4.42 -8.16 -1.62
CA PHE A 67 -5.32 -9.24 -2.00
C PHE A 67 -6.54 -8.69 -2.75
N GLN A 68 -7.15 -7.62 -2.23
CA GLN A 68 -8.29 -6.95 -2.88
C GLN A 68 -7.93 -6.32 -4.23
N SER A 69 -6.72 -5.76 -4.40
CA SER A 69 -6.28 -5.20 -5.67
C SER A 69 -6.27 -6.25 -6.80
N ARG A 70 -5.96 -7.50 -6.47
CA ARG A 70 -6.05 -8.62 -7.42
C ARG A 70 -7.49 -8.96 -7.78
N GLU A 71 -8.40 -8.89 -6.81
CA GLU A 71 -9.83 -9.17 -7.02
C GLU A 71 -10.53 -8.05 -7.79
N ALA A 72 -10.19 -6.79 -7.50
CA ALA A 72 -10.71 -5.61 -8.18
C ALA A 72 -10.36 -5.60 -9.68
N GLY A 73 -9.14 -6.02 -10.03
CA GLY A 73 -8.72 -6.18 -11.44
C GLY A 73 -9.51 -7.24 -12.20
N TRP A 74 -10.11 -8.23 -11.52
CA TRP A 74 -10.91 -9.29 -12.15
C TRP A 74 -12.36 -8.86 -12.42
N VAL A 75 -12.96 -8.06 -11.53
CA VAL A 75 -14.35 -7.59 -11.72
C VAL A 75 -14.46 -6.63 -12.90
N ALA A 76 -13.40 -5.85 -13.18
CA ALA A 76 -13.34 -4.97 -14.35
C ALA A 76 -13.29 -5.74 -15.68
N SER A 77 -12.78 -6.98 -15.70
CA SER A 77 -12.67 -7.80 -16.91
C SER A 77 -13.90 -8.69 -17.17
N THR A 78 -14.88 -8.72 -16.26
CA THR A 78 -16.09 -9.56 -16.37
C THR A 78 -17.30 -8.79 -16.92
N ILE A 79 -17.17 -7.48 -17.13
CA ILE A 79 -18.22 -6.64 -17.74
C ILE A 79 -17.72 -6.12 -19.10
N VAL A 80 -17.42 -7.03 -20.04
CA VAL A 80 -17.37 -6.73 -21.48
C VAL A 80 -17.86 -7.95 -22.26
#